data_AF-A0A5C7LDL3-F1
#
_entry.id   AF-A0A5C7LDL3-F1
#
_cell.length_a   1.000
_cell.length_b   1.000
_cell.length_c   1.000
_cell.angle_alpha   90.00
_cell.angle_beta   90.00
_cell.angle_gamma   90.00
#
_symmetry.space_group_name_H-M   'P 1'
#
loop_
_entity.id
_entity.type
_entity.pdbx_description
1 polymer ?
#
loop_
_entity_poly.entity_id
_entity_poly.type
_entity_poly.pdbx_seq_one_letter_code
_entity_poly.pdbx_strand_id
1 'polypeptide(L)'
;MLILNYESDTSDGGVSRHARTCWWHFERTQTTAVALLTTLTGKAPVLAETNFVRIANGWLSYLNDGTSPNMFALLVEALAADEQGDGWFQVSENAQISDAELGVRVKYFDARRGFFQRWWADTEAGRAVVETARRYRLSCLVSTRWTSLLMMTTYHSMYYRTSGNITGSSGGTVNIECYRVSDGLLLGSTSRVGDGAYQIDVPVDDDVFCEARESSTLLGRSDNNTPVRIA
;
A
#
# COMPACT_ATOMS: atom_id res chain seq x y z
N MET A 1 -26.42 -3.86 -6.66
CA MET A 1 -25.01 -3.41 -6.66
C MET A 1 -25.04 -1.93 -6.94
N LEU A 2 -24.70 -1.09 -5.98
CA LEU A 2 -24.64 0.36 -6.15
C LEU A 2 -23.17 0.75 -6.30
N ILE A 3 -22.81 1.30 -7.45
CA ILE A 3 -21.51 1.93 -7.68
C ILE A 3 -21.80 3.43 -7.57
N LEU A 4 -21.34 4.07 -6.48
CA LEU A 4 -21.43 5.51 -6.31
C LEU A 4 -20.10 6.11 -6.77
N ASN A 5 -20.07 6.67 -7.98
CA ASN A 5 -18.95 7.46 -8.45
C ASN A 5 -19.26 8.94 -8.13
N TYR A 6 -18.53 9.50 -7.17
CA TYR A 6 -18.52 10.95 -6.91
C TYR A 6 -17.22 11.51 -7.50
N GLU A 7 -17.33 12.53 -8.35
CA GLU A 7 -16.20 13.32 -8.86
C GLU A 7 -16.44 14.78 -8.46
N SER A 8 -15.43 15.40 -7.83
CA SER A 8 -15.43 16.84 -7.50
C SER A 8 -15.01 17.68 -8.71
N ASP A 9 -15.23 18.99 -8.64
CA ASP A 9 -14.77 19.94 -9.66
C ASP A 9 -13.26 19.79 -9.95
N THR A 10 -12.94 19.84 -11.23
CA THR A 10 -11.63 19.52 -11.81
C THR A 10 -10.62 20.63 -11.53
N SER A 11 -9.55 20.37 -10.78
CA SER A 11 -8.38 21.26 -10.82
C SER A 11 -7.70 21.18 -12.19
N ASP A 12 -6.96 22.23 -12.54
CA ASP A 12 -6.26 22.40 -13.83
C ASP A 12 -5.29 21.24 -14.18
N GLY A 13 -4.98 20.37 -13.22
CA GLY A 13 -4.19 19.14 -13.38
C GLY A 13 -4.98 17.84 -13.65
N GLY A 14 -6.31 17.89 -13.72
CA GLY A 14 -7.21 16.76 -13.95
C GLY A 14 -7.71 16.07 -12.66
N VAL A 15 -8.95 15.54 -12.70
CA VAL A 15 -9.68 14.95 -11.56
C VAL A 15 -8.89 13.83 -10.87
N SER A 16 -8.13 13.04 -11.64
CA SER A 16 -7.37 11.88 -11.15
C SER A 16 -6.20 12.22 -10.23
N ARG A 17 -5.76 13.49 -10.15
CA ARG A 17 -4.61 13.88 -9.30
C ARG A 17 -4.98 14.07 -7.83
N HIS A 18 -6.25 14.26 -7.47
CA HIS A 18 -6.67 14.43 -6.08
C HIS A 18 -6.74 13.12 -5.29
N ALA A 19 -7.04 13.22 -4.00
CA ALA A 19 -7.28 12.04 -3.17
C ALA A 19 -8.55 11.30 -3.64
N ARG A 20 -8.39 10.02 -3.96
CA ARG A 20 -9.42 9.09 -4.38
C ARG A 20 -9.59 8.01 -3.32
N THR A 21 -10.83 7.73 -2.93
CA THR A 21 -11.18 6.61 -2.05
C THR A 21 -11.98 5.57 -2.80
N CYS A 22 -11.46 4.35 -2.86
CA CYS A 22 -12.12 3.21 -3.48
C CYS A 22 -12.53 2.19 -2.42
N TRP A 23 -13.65 1.51 -2.67
CA TRP A 23 -14.26 0.54 -1.77
C TRP A 23 -14.39 -0.80 -2.48
N TRP A 24 -13.87 -1.87 -1.90
CA TRP A 24 -13.96 -3.22 -2.45
C TRP A 24 -14.63 -4.17 -1.47
N HIS A 25 -15.68 -4.83 -1.92
CA HIS A 25 -16.34 -5.88 -1.15
C HIS A 25 -15.55 -7.18 -1.25
N PHE A 26 -14.86 -7.53 -0.17
CA PHE A 26 -14.13 -8.79 -0.09
C PHE A 26 -15.02 -9.92 0.36
N GLU A 27 -15.97 -9.63 1.25
CA GLU A 27 -17.00 -10.58 1.64
C GLU A 27 -18.34 -9.87 1.70
N ARG A 28 -19.32 -10.41 0.97
CA ARG A 28 -20.70 -9.99 1.17
C ARG A 28 -21.17 -10.63 2.47
N THR A 29 -21.70 -9.77 3.31
CA THR A 29 -22.80 -10.02 4.20
C THR A 29 -23.50 -11.38 4.02
N GLN A 30 -23.12 -12.38 4.82
CA GLN A 30 -23.72 -13.70 4.80
C GLN A 30 -23.80 -14.32 6.19
N THR A 31 -24.76 -15.22 6.37
CA THR A 31 -24.89 -16.03 7.58
C THR A 31 -24.05 -17.29 7.39
N THR A 32 -22.91 -17.35 8.05
CA THR A 32 -21.99 -18.49 7.95
C THR A 32 -22.18 -19.40 9.16
N ALA A 33 -22.04 -20.71 8.96
CA ALA A 33 -22.03 -21.68 10.03
C ALA A 33 -20.88 -21.38 11.01
N VAL A 34 -21.05 -21.90 12.24
CA VAL A 34 -20.23 -21.60 13.39
C VAL A 34 -18.73 -21.78 13.14
N ALA A 35 -17.96 -20.69 13.11
CA ALA A 35 -16.50 -20.73 12.99
C ALA A 35 -15.84 -19.56 13.74
N LEU A 36 -14.98 -19.88 14.71
CA LEU A 36 -14.16 -18.91 15.45
C LEU A 36 -13.18 -18.16 14.53
N LEU A 37 -12.85 -18.76 13.40
CA LEU A 37 -11.96 -18.20 12.39
C LEU A 37 -12.57 -18.40 11.01
N THR A 38 -12.82 -17.30 10.31
CA THR A 38 -13.26 -17.32 8.91
C THR A 38 -12.13 -16.81 8.03
N THR A 39 -11.64 -17.64 7.12
CA THR A 39 -10.65 -17.25 6.11
C THR A 39 -11.37 -16.94 4.80
N LEU A 40 -11.16 -15.74 4.28
CA LEU A 40 -11.69 -15.28 3.00
C LEU A 40 -10.72 -15.62 1.87
N THR A 41 -11.27 -15.88 0.67
CA THR A 41 -10.47 -16.11 -0.54
C THR A 41 -9.59 -14.90 -0.87
N GLY A 42 -8.45 -15.18 -1.49
CA GLY A 42 -7.49 -14.16 -1.92
C GLY A 42 -8.12 -13.08 -2.79
N LYS A 43 -8.05 -11.82 -2.35
CA LYS A 43 -8.53 -10.65 -3.09
C LYS A 43 -7.55 -9.49 -2.95
N ALA A 44 -7.48 -8.67 -3.99
CA ALA A 44 -6.72 -7.43 -3.99
C ALA A 44 -7.62 -6.26 -4.42
N PRO A 45 -7.42 -5.04 -3.87
CA PRO A 45 -7.89 -3.84 -4.51
C PRO A 45 -7.22 -3.69 -5.89
N VAL A 46 -7.93 -3.06 -6.83
CA VAL A 46 -7.39 -2.66 -8.14
C VAL A 46 -7.44 -1.15 -8.19
N LEU A 47 -6.28 -0.50 -8.23
CA LEU A 47 -6.15 0.95 -8.38
C LEU A 47 -6.14 1.26 -9.89
N ALA A 48 -6.76 2.37 -10.31
CA ALA A 48 -6.86 2.63 -11.75
C ALA A 48 -5.57 3.24 -12.31
N GLU A 49 -4.84 3.96 -11.46
CA GLU A 49 -3.62 4.68 -11.80
C GLU A 49 -2.39 3.85 -11.46
N THR A 50 -1.47 3.72 -12.42
CA THR A 50 -0.20 2.99 -12.24
C THR A 50 0.69 3.67 -11.19
N ASN A 51 0.80 5.01 -11.25
CA ASN A 51 1.54 5.79 -10.27
C ASN A 51 0.55 6.29 -9.19
N PHE A 52 0.68 5.77 -7.97
CA PHE A 52 -0.14 6.19 -6.84
C PHE A 52 0.67 6.39 -5.57
N VAL A 53 0.24 7.33 -4.72
CA VAL A 53 0.70 7.45 -3.34
C VAL A 53 -0.49 7.15 -2.43
N ARG A 54 -0.33 6.11 -1.63
CA ARG A 54 -1.33 5.66 -0.67
C ARG A 54 -1.34 6.57 0.55
N ILE A 55 -2.51 7.13 0.83
CA ILE A 55 -2.81 7.89 2.05
C ILE A 55 -3.19 6.92 3.19
N ALA A 56 -4.12 5.99 2.94
CA ALA A 56 -4.59 5.05 3.96
C ALA A 56 -5.16 3.75 3.38
N ASN A 57 -5.11 2.67 4.17
CA ASN A 57 -5.90 1.46 3.97
C ASN A 57 -6.68 1.16 5.25
N GLY A 58 -7.99 0.98 5.13
CA GLY A 58 -8.84 0.53 6.23
C GLY A 58 -9.77 -0.58 5.78
N TRP A 59 -10.42 -1.21 6.74
CA TRP A 59 -11.46 -2.20 6.51
C TRP A 59 -12.69 -1.87 7.33
N LEU A 60 -13.83 -2.20 6.75
CA LEU A 60 -15.14 -2.09 7.36
C LEU A 60 -15.77 -3.47 7.42
N SER A 61 -16.23 -3.86 8.61
CA SER A 61 -16.97 -5.10 8.80
C SER A 61 -18.31 -4.82 9.47
N TYR A 62 -19.37 -5.36 8.86
CA TYR A 62 -20.67 -5.49 9.50
C TYR A 62 -20.72 -6.85 10.17
N LEU A 63 -21.06 -6.85 11.45
CA LEU A 63 -21.17 -8.08 12.23
C LEU A 63 -22.43 -8.09 13.07
N ASN A 64 -23.08 -9.23 13.17
CA ASN A 64 -24.12 -9.48 14.16
C ASN A 64 -23.57 -10.49 15.16
N ASP A 65 -23.73 -10.20 16.44
CA ASP A 65 -23.17 -10.97 17.53
C ASP A 65 -24.23 -11.80 18.24
N GLY A 66 -23.80 -12.87 18.91
CA GLY A 66 -24.64 -13.62 19.83
C GLY A 66 -24.85 -12.88 21.15
N THR A 67 -25.60 -13.50 22.07
CA THR A 67 -25.95 -12.96 23.38
C THR A 67 -24.78 -12.97 24.40
N SER A 68 -23.55 -12.74 23.97
CA SER A 68 -22.34 -12.84 24.80
C SER A 68 -21.27 -11.82 24.40
N PRO A 69 -20.40 -11.39 25.33
CA PRO A 69 -19.23 -10.58 25.00
C PRO A 69 -18.32 -11.25 23.95
N ASN A 70 -17.70 -10.45 23.09
CA ASN A 70 -16.90 -10.94 21.98
C ASN A 70 -15.66 -10.07 21.75
N MET A 71 -14.64 -10.65 21.14
CA MET A 71 -13.44 -9.94 20.69
C MET A 71 -13.26 -10.19 19.21
N PHE A 72 -12.85 -9.16 18.47
CA PHE A 72 -12.69 -9.26 17.02
C PHE A 72 -11.31 -8.81 16.56
N ALA A 73 -10.66 -9.64 15.75
CA ALA A 73 -9.42 -9.29 15.09
C ALA A 73 -9.52 -9.51 13.58
N LEU A 74 -8.90 -8.60 12.83
CA LEU A 74 -8.65 -8.75 11.41
C LEU A 74 -7.17 -9.09 11.20
N LEU A 75 -6.93 -10.16 10.46
CA LEU A 75 -5.61 -10.55 10.00
C LEU A 75 -5.57 -10.56 8.48
N VAL A 76 -4.42 -10.20 7.93
CA VAL A 76 -4.13 -10.21 6.50
C VAL A 76 -3.00 -11.18 6.25
N GLU A 77 -3.10 -11.97 5.19
CA GLU A 77 -2.03 -12.86 4.78
C GLU A 77 -0.77 -12.07 4.42
N ALA A 78 0.34 -12.44 5.05
CA ALA A 78 1.68 -12.10 4.62
C ALA A 78 2.20 -13.25 3.75
N LEU A 79 2.72 -12.93 2.57
CA LEU A 79 3.22 -13.89 1.60
C LEU A 79 4.72 -14.03 1.76
N ALA A 80 5.29 -15.15 1.30
CA ALA A 80 6.74 -15.38 1.36
C ALA A 80 7.59 -14.33 0.63
N ALA A 81 7.01 -13.63 -0.35
CA ALA A 81 7.65 -12.52 -1.06
C ALA A 81 7.61 -11.21 -0.26
N ASP A 82 6.77 -11.12 0.78
CA ASP A 82 6.84 -10.03 1.73
C ASP A 82 7.93 -10.32 2.73
N GLU A 83 8.65 -9.28 3.15
CA GLU A 83 9.75 -9.48 4.09
C GLU A 83 9.31 -9.88 5.50
N GLN A 84 8.02 -9.73 5.84
CA GLN A 84 7.48 -10.25 7.10
C GLN A 84 7.40 -11.79 7.13
N GLY A 85 7.67 -12.45 6.00
CA GLY A 85 7.59 -13.89 5.84
C GLY A 85 6.18 -14.39 5.61
N ASP A 86 6.06 -15.70 5.39
CA ASP A 86 4.77 -16.37 5.22
C ASP A 86 4.01 -16.40 6.55
N GLY A 87 2.74 -15.99 6.53
CA GLY A 87 1.91 -16.03 7.74
C GLY A 87 0.75 -15.04 7.75
N TRP A 88 0.47 -14.52 8.94
CA TRP A 88 -0.68 -13.64 9.20
C TRP A 88 -0.24 -12.39 9.94
N PHE A 89 -0.43 -11.24 9.30
CA PHE A 89 -0.24 -9.94 9.91
C PHE A 89 -1.55 -9.47 10.56
N GLN A 90 -1.51 -9.17 11.86
CA GLN A 90 -2.66 -8.63 12.56
C GLN A 90 -2.80 -7.13 12.27
N VAL A 91 -3.86 -6.75 11.57
CA VAL A 91 -4.13 -5.37 11.15
C VAL A 91 -4.58 -4.51 12.31
N SER A 92 -5.47 -5.03 13.17
CA SER A 92 -6.03 -4.31 14.30
C SER A 92 -5.97 -5.15 15.56
N GLU A 93 -5.73 -4.49 16.68
CA GLU A 93 -5.92 -5.06 18.02
C GLU A 93 -7.41 -5.26 18.31
N ASN A 94 -7.68 -6.15 19.25
CA ASN A 94 -8.99 -6.74 19.47
C ASN A 94 -10.05 -5.68 19.83
N ALA A 95 -11.07 -5.56 18.98
CA ALA A 95 -12.26 -4.78 19.34
C ALA A 95 -13.10 -5.62 20.32
N GLN A 96 -13.09 -5.26 21.61
CA GLN A 96 -13.96 -5.89 22.60
C GLN A 96 -15.38 -5.36 22.47
N ILE A 97 -16.35 -6.25 22.68
CA ILE A 97 -17.75 -5.90 22.81
C ILE A 97 -18.24 -6.50 24.11
N SER A 98 -18.63 -5.64 25.05
CA SER A 98 -18.96 -5.99 26.43
C SER A 98 -20.45 -6.24 26.67
N ASP A 99 -21.31 -5.74 25.77
CA ASP A 99 -22.75 -5.88 25.82
C ASP A 99 -23.22 -7.10 25.01
N ALA A 100 -24.22 -7.82 25.53
CA ALA A 100 -24.86 -9.00 24.96
C ALA A 100 -26.14 -8.69 24.14
N GLU A 101 -26.29 -7.48 23.62
CA GLU A 101 -27.41 -7.13 22.73
C GLU A 101 -27.24 -7.67 21.30
N LEU A 102 -28.32 -8.27 20.78
CA LEU A 102 -28.45 -8.69 19.38
C LEU A 102 -28.61 -7.45 18.49
N GLY A 103 -27.71 -7.27 17.55
CA GLY A 103 -27.75 -6.12 16.65
C GLY A 103 -26.61 -6.11 15.65
N VAL A 104 -26.74 -5.27 14.62
CA VAL A 104 -25.66 -5.03 13.67
C VAL A 104 -24.67 -4.06 14.29
N ARG A 105 -23.46 -4.54 14.47
CA ARG A 105 -22.30 -3.77 14.92
C ARG A 105 -21.45 -3.46 13.70
N VAL A 106 -20.97 -2.23 13.64
CA VAL A 106 -20.07 -1.74 12.58
C VAL A 106 -18.68 -1.59 13.18
N LYS A 107 -17.69 -2.22 12.58
CA LYS A 107 -16.29 -2.12 13.00
C LYS A 107 -15.41 -1.60 11.88
N TYR A 108 -14.56 -0.65 12.24
CA TYR A 108 -13.50 -0.13 11.41
C TYR A 108 -12.17 -0.70 11.91
N PHE A 109 -11.37 -1.20 10.98
CA PHE A 109 -10.00 -1.63 11.23
C PHE A 109 -9.09 -0.73 10.40
N ASP A 110 -8.02 -0.24 10.99
CA ASP A 110 -6.98 0.51 10.28
C ASP A 110 -5.76 -0.40 10.11
N ALA A 111 -5.13 -0.36 8.94
CA ALA A 111 -3.80 -0.94 8.81
C ALA A 111 -2.86 -0.13 9.69
N ARG A 112 -2.30 -0.75 10.73
CA ARG A 112 -1.12 -0.16 11.40
C ARG A 112 -0.16 0.36 10.32
N ARG A 113 0.22 1.64 10.43
CA ARG A 113 1.12 2.33 9.50
C ARG A 113 2.36 1.45 9.30
N GLY A 114 2.46 0.79 8.15
CA GLY A 114 3.55 -0.16 7.93
C GLY A 114 3.25 -1.24 6.92
N PHE A 115 2.08 -1.90 6.99
CA PHE A 115 1.91 -3.16 6.26
C PHE A 115 2.00 -3.03 4.74
N PHE A 116 1.20 -2.17 4.10
CA PHE A 116 1.30 -2.01 2.64
C PHE A 116 2.29 -0.91 2.23
N GLN A 117 2.77 -1.00 0.99
CA GLN A 117 3.56 0.00 0.29
C GLN A 117 2.92 1.39 0.34
N ARG A 118 3.74 2.44 0.46
CA ARG A 118 3.29 3.83 0.51
C ARG A 118 3.07 4.41 -0.88
N TRP A 119 3.80 3.96 -1.90
CA TRP A 119 3.60 4.33 -3.29
C TRP A 119 3.87 3.14 -4.22
N TRP A 120 3.63 3.32 -5.52
CA TRP A 120 3.68 2.25 -6.54
C TRP A 120 5.02 1.50 -6.62
N ALA A 121 6.12 2.17 -6.28
CA ALA A 121 7.48 1.65 -6.36
C ALA A 121 8.20 1.70 -4.99
N ASP A 122 7.46 1.67 -3.88
CA ASP A 122 8.05 1.68 -2.54
C ASP A 122 8.74 0.35 -2.27
N THR A 123 10.07 0.37 -2.29
CA THR A 123 10.92 -0.80 -2.03
C THR A 123 11.34 -0.91 -0.57
N GLU A 124 10.72 -0.14 0.33
CA GLU A 124 11.07 -0.22 1.76
C GLU A 124 10.75 -1.61 2.30
N ALA A 125 11.73 -2.12 3.04
CA ALA A 125 11.67 -3.36 3.77
C ALA A 125 10.40 -3.49 4.63
N GLY A 126 9.83 -4.69 4.68
CA GLY A 126 8.66 -5.02 5.50
C GLY A 126 7.29 -4.59 4.97
N ARG A 127 7.21 -4.11 3.71
CA ARG A 127 5.96 -3.68 3.09
C ARG A 127 5.44 -4.66 2.04
N ALA A 128 4.14 -4.94 2.11
CA ALA A 128 3.37 -5.70 1.16
C ALA A 128 2.90 -4.83 -0.02
N VAL A 129 2.91 -5.41 -1.22
CA VAL A 129 2.28 -4.79 -2.39
C VAL A 129 0.75 -4.79 -2.23
N VAL A 130 0.13 -3.63 -2.45
CA VAL A 130 -1.31 -3.42 -2.18
C VAL A 130 -2.22 -4.17 -3.15
N GLU A 131 -1.82 -4.28 -4.43
CA GLU A 131 -2.59 -4.94 -5.49
C GLU A 131 -2.29 -6.44 -5.60
N THR A 132 -1.48 -7.00 -4.70
CA THR A 132 -1.29 -8.45 -4.62
C THR A 132 -2.45 -9.08 -3.87
N ALA A 133 -3.07 -10.10 -4.48
CA ALA A 133 -4.19 -10.81 -3.88
C ALA A 133 -3.77 -11.48 -2.57
N ARG A 134 -4.52 -11.21 -1.49
CA ARG A 134 -4.26 -11.73 -0.15
C ARG A 134 -5.51 -12.31 0.46
N ARG A 135 -5.36 -13.35 1.27
CA ARG A 135 -6.42 -13.88 2.12
C ARG A 135 -6.59 -13.00 3.36
N TYR A 136 -7.80 -12.98 3.88
CA TYR A 136 -8.16 -12.20 5.07
C TYR A 136 -8.78 -13.14 6.10
N ARG A 137 -8.47 -12.92 7.39
CA ARG A 137 -9.04 -13.69 8.49
C ARG A 137 -9.78 -12.78 9.44
N LEU A 138 -11.05 -13.13 9.68
CA LEU A 138 -11.83 -12.56 10.76
C LEU A 138 -11.87 -13.56 11.91
N SER A 139 -11.20 -13.22 13.01
CA SER A 139 -11.15 -14.01 14.24
C SER A 139 -12.14 -13.46 15.25
N CYS A 140 -12.92 -14.35 15.90
CA CYS A 140 -13.83 -14.00 16.98
C CYS A 140 -13.90 -15.07 18.07
N LEU A 141 -14.42 -14.70 19.25
CA LEU A 141 -14.57 -15.61 20.40
C LEU A 141 -15.89 -16.37 20.41
N VAL A 142 -16.93 -15.85 19.75
CA VAL A 142 -18.24 -16.52 19.65
C VAL A 142 -18.55 -16.98 18.25
N SER A 143 -19.47 -17.93 18.18
CA SER A 143 -19.44 -18.96 17.17
C SER A 143 -20.44 -18.68 16.04
N THR A 144 -21.64 -18.16 16.35
CA THR A 144 -22.67 -17.78 15.37
C THR A 144 -22.61 -16.30 15.05
N ARG A 145 -22.45 -15.93 13.76
CA ARG A 145 -22.39 -14.53 13.34
C ARG A 145 -22.82 -14.31 11.89
N TRP A 146 -23.13 -13.06 11.62
CA TRP A 146 -23.16 -12.47 10.30
C TRP A 146 -21.83 -11.78 10.07
N THR A 147 -21.16 -11.98 8.92
CA THR A 147 -19.93 -11.23 8.61
C THR A 147 -19.97 -10.62 7.23
N SER A 148 -19.30 -9.48 7.11
CA SER A 148 -18.88 -8.89 5.85
C SER A 148 -17.47 -8.34 6.00
N LEU A 149 -16.80 -8.11 4.88
CA LEU A 149 -15.56 -7.37 4.86
C LEU A 149 -15.51 -6.49 3.62
N LEU A 150 -15.30 -5.21 3.84
CA LEU A 150 -15.00 -4.23 2.82
C LEU A 150 -13.61 -3.68 3.10
N MET A 151 -12.84 -3.45 2.05
CA MET A 151 -11.60 -2.69 2.12
C MET A 151 -11.84 -1.29 1.56
N MET A 152 -11.28 -0.30 2.22
CA MET A 152 -11.26 1.10 1.80
C MET A 152 -9.80 1.51 1.59
N THR A 153 -9.45 1.99 0.40
CA THR A 153 -8.11 2.52 0.12
C THR A 153 -8.26 3.94 -0.36
N THR A 154 -7.52 4.84 0.28
CA THR A 154 -7.42 6.25 -0.11
C THR A 154 -6.02 6.50 -0.63
N TYR A 155 -5.90 7.11 -1.82
CA TYR A 155 -4.63 7.37 -2.50
C TYR A 155 -4.76 8.58 -3.43
N HIS A 156 -3.65 9.15 -3.89
CA HIS A 156 -3.62 10.12 -4.98
C HIS A 156 -2.69 9.65 -6.10
N SER A 157 -2.82 10.20 -7.30
CA SER A 157 -1.92 9.86 -8.43
C SER A 157 -0.89 10.95 -8.76
N MET A 158 -0.73 11.96 -7.88
CA MET A 158 0.34 12.95 -8.04
C MET A 158 1.71 12.28 -7.96
N TYR A 159 2.54 12.57 -8.95
CA TYR A 159 3.97 12.24 -9.01
C TYR A 159 4.72 13.39 -9.68
N TYR A 160 6.01 13.44 -9.43
CA TYR A 160 6.93 14.45 -9.96
C TYR A 160 7.96 13.75 -10.84
N ARG A 161 8.54 14.47 -11.79
CA ARG A 161 9.47 13.88 -12.75
C ARG A 161 10.86 14.45 -12.54
N THR A 162 11.79 13.58 -12.23
CA THR A 162 13.22 13.87 -12.19
C THR A 162 13.85 13.40 -13.50
N SER A 163 14.66 14.24 -14.11
CA SER A 163 15.30 13.91 -15.39
C SER A 163 16.72 14.46 -15.46
N GLY A 164 17.58 13.79 -16.22
CA GLY A 164 18.94 14.23 -16.47
C GLY A 164 19.56 13.46 -17.64
N ASN A 165 20.86 13.65 -17.85
CA ASN A 165 21.63 12.92 -18.86
C ASN A 165 22.77 12.14 -18.20
N ILE A 166 22.96 10.90 -18.64
CA ILE A 166 24.16 10.11 -18.38
C ILE A 166 25.21 10.44 -19.45
N THR A 167 26.44 10.66 -19.01
CA THR A 167 27.60 10.91 -19.86
C THR A 167 28.80 10.12 -19.33
N GLY A 168 29.68 9.64 -20.20
CA GLY A 168 30.90 8.94 -19.80
C GLY A 168 30.70 7.46 -19.47
N SER A 169 29.62 6.85 -19.96
CA SER A 169 29.39 5.41 -19.89
C SER A 169 30.33 4.62 -20.81
N SER A 170 30.63 3.37 -20.44
CA SER A 170 31.34 2.41 -21.29
C SER A 170 30.42 1.64 -22.25
N GLY A 171 29.14 1.99 -22.33
CA GLY A 171 28.15 1.35 -23.20
C GLY A 171 27.38 0.19 -22.56
N GLY A 172 27.60 -0.08 -21.27
CA GLY A 172 26.85 -1.07 -20.50
C GLY A 172 25.51 -0.55 -19.97
N THR A 173 24.87 -1.37 -19.13
CA THR A 173 23.65 -0.99 -18.42
C THR A 173 23.99 -0.08 -17.25
N VAL A 174 23.43 1.12 -17.25
CA VAL A 174 23.52 2.11 -16.18
C VAL A 174 22.22 2.05 -15.36
N ASN A 175 22.31 1.57 -14.14
CA ASN A 175 21.22 1.61 -13.17
C ASN A 175 21.19 2.99 -12.52
N ILE A 176 20.02 3.61 -12.45
CA ILE A 176 19.84 4.97 -11.95
C ILE A 176 18.81 4.93 -10.84
N GLU A 177 19.18 5.39 -9.66
CA GLU A 177 18.35 5.36 -8.45
C GLU A 177 18.21 6.77 -7.90
N CYS A 178 16.99 7.18 -7.56
CA CYS A 178 16.66 8.53 -7.10
C CYS A 178 16.29 8.50 -5.62
N TYR A 179 17.00 9.27 -4.80
CA TYR A 179 16.87 9.29 -3.36
C TYR A 179 16.43 10.66 -2.86
N ARG A 180 15.60 10.68 -1.81
CA ARG A 180 15.29 11.90 -1.07
C ARG A 180 16.53 12.39 -0.32
N VAL A 181 16.80 13.69 -0.38
CA VAL A 181 17.98 14.29 0.28
C VAL A 181 17.91 14.19 1.80
N SER A 182 16.74 14.36 2.40
CA SER A 182 16.60 14.50 3.85
C SER A 182 16.90 13.23 4.64
N ASP A 183 16.60 12.06 4.08
CA ASP A 183 16.65 10.76 4.78
C ASP A 183 17.30 9.63 3.96
N GLY A 184 17.70 9.90 2.71
CA GLY A 184 18.27 8.90 1.82
C GLY A 184 17.25 7.85 1.36
N LEU A 185 15.95 8.11 1.49
CA LEU A 185 14.92 7.16 1.08
C LEU A 185 14.92 7.01 -0.45
N LEU A 186 15.01 5.77 -0.93
CA LEU A 186 14.85 5.46 -2.35
C LEU A 186 13.41 5.77 -2.78
N LEU A 187 13.26 6.68 -3.74
CA LEU A 187 11.96 7.14 -4.23
C LEU A 187 11.56 6.51 -5.56
N GLY A 188 12.54 6.13 -6.38
CA GLY A 188 12.32 5.49 -7.67
C GLY A 188 13.63 5.12 -8.35
N SER A 189 13.55 4.28 -9.38
CA SER A 189 14.70 3.85 -10.17
C SER A 189 14.34 3.66 -11.64
N THR A 190 15.36 3.69 -12.49
CA THR A 190 15.28 3.36 -13.91
C THR A 190 16.62 2.78 -14.37
N SER A 191 16.69 2.31 -15.60
CA SER A 191 17.96 1.92 -16.20
C SER A 191 18.00 2.29 -17.67
N ARG A 192 19.21 2.40 -18.20
CA ARG A 192 19.44 2.63 -19.62
C ARG A 192 20.76 2.02 -20.07
N VAL A 193 20.95 1.93 -21.38
CA VAL A 193 22.21 1.49 -21.98
C VAL A 193 23.00 2.72 -22.44
N GLY A 194 24.28 2.79 -22.06
CA GLY A 194 25.17 3.87 -22.48
C GLY A 194 24.73 5.28 -22.06
N ASP A 195 25.28 6.27 -22.77
CA ASP A 195 25.03 7.70 -22.55
C ASP A 195 23.67 8.19 -23.08
N GLY A 196 23.07 9.15 -22.37
CA GLY A 196 21.91 9.92 -22.81
C GLY A 196 20.89 10.23 -21.71
N ALA A 197 19.72 10.72 -22.12
CA ALA A 197 18.66 11.15 -21.21
C ALA A 197 18.02 10.01 -20.40
N TYR A 198 17.61 10.31 -19.17
CA TYR A 198 16.79 9.46 -18.32
C TYR A 198 15.66 10.26 -17.67
N GLN A 199 14.60 9.57 -17.29
CA GLN A 199 13.48 10.11 -16.52
C GLN A 199 13.07 9.10 -15.45
N ILE A 200 12.75 9.60 -14.26
CA ILE A 200 12.24 8.84 -13.12
C ILE A 200 11.04 9.60 -12.56
N ASP A 201 9.91 8.93 -12.42
CA ASP A 201 8.77 9.48 -11.68
C ASP A 201 8.97 9.21 -10.18
N VAL A 202 8.76 10.22 -9.33
CA VAL A 202 8.92 10.16 -7.87
C VAL A 202 7.62 10.55 -7.15
N PRO A 203 7.33 9.98 -5.97
CA PRO A 203 6.04 10.13 -5.30
C PRO A 203 5.86 11.44 -4.51
N VAL A 204 6.93 12.25 -4.38
CA VAL A 204 6.96 13.44 -3.51
C VAL A 204 7.62 14.62 -4.21
N ASP A 205 7.20 15.82 -3.83
CA ASP A 205 7.81 17.10 -4.25
C ASP A 205 8.89 17.49 -3.23
N ASP A 206 9.98 16.72 -3.22
CA ASP A 206 11.11 16.95 -2.31
C ASP A 206 12.40 17.14 -3.11
N ASP A 207 13.41 17.70 -2.47
CA ASP A 207 14.77 17.68 -3.00
C ASP A 207 15.26 16.23 -3.12
N VAL A 208 15.74 15.88 -4.31
CA VAL A 208 16.23 14.54 -4.64
C VAL A 208 17.62 14.58 -5.26
N PHE A 209 18.37 13.49 -5.14
CA PHE A 209 19.57 13.25 -5.93
C PHE A 209 19.48 11.87 -6.60
N CYS A 210 20.11 11.73 -7.77
CA CYS A 210 20.21 10.47 -8.47
C CYS A 210 21.63 9.92 -8.41
N GLU A 211 21.76 8.62 -8.14
CA GLU A 211 22.99 7.86 -8.33
C GLU A 211 22.88 7.05 -9.61
N ALA A 212 23.93 7.04 -10.42
CA ALA A 212 24.04 6.25 -11.63
C ALA A 212 25.21 5.27 -11.49
N ARG A 213 24.97 3.99 -11.72
CA ARG A 213 25.96 2.92 -11.58
C ARG A 213 25.93 2.02 -12.80
N GLU A 214 27.05 1.99 -13.53
CA GLU A 214 27.28 1.00 -14.58
C GLU A 214 28.13 -0.18 -14.07
N SER A 215 29.07 0.11 -13.17
CA SER A 215 29.96 -0.89 -12.59
C SER A 215 30.42 -0.46 -11.18
N SER A 216 31.36 -1.19 -10.58
CA SER A 216 31.99 -0.79 -9.32
C SER A 216 32.92 0.43 -9.45
N THR A 217 33.33 0.78 -10.68
CA THR A 217 34.25 1.89 -10.96
C THR A 217 33.60 3.05 -11.72
N LEU A 218 32.46 2.79 -12.38
CA LEU A 218 31.68 3.78 -13.12
C LEU A 218 30.45 4.16 -12.30
N LEU A 219 30.62 5.17 -11.46
CA LEU A 219 29.58 5.76 -10.62
C LEU A 219 29.48 7.26 -10.91
N GLY A 220 28.26 7.74 -11.07
CA GLY A 220 27.94 9.17 -11.12
C GLY A 220 26.89 9.50 -10.07
N ARG A 221 26.88 10.74 -9.59
CA ARG A 221 25.82 11.26 -8.73
C ARG A 221 25.44 12.64 -9.24
N SER A 222 24.14 12.92 -9.34
CA SER A 222 23.70 14.28 -9.60
C SER A 222 24.05 15.15 -8.40
N ASP A 223 24.64 16.31 -8.65
CA ASP A 223 25.06 17.21 -7.58
C ASP A 223 23.86 17.70 -6.76
N ASN A 224 24.10 17.92 -5.46
CA ASN A 224 23.16 18.58 -4.53
C ASN A 224 23.90 19.47 -3.52
N ASN A 225 25.19 19.81 -3.76
CA ASN A 225 26.12 20.29 -2.73
C ASN A 225 26.26 19.29 -1.54
N THR A 226 26.44 18.00 -1.90
CA THR A 226 27.01 16.88 -1.11
C THR A 226 26.52 16.63 0.34
N PRO A 227 25.78 15.52 0.57
CA PRO A 227 25.90 14.75 1.80
C PRO A 227 26.60 13.41 1.56
N VAL A 228 27.64 13.15 2.35
CA VAL A 228 28.43 11.91 2.39
C VAL A 228 27.53 10.72 2.73
N ARG A 229 27.67 9.64 1.97
CA ARG A 229 27.01 8.34 2.24
C ARG A 229 27.39 7.88 3.64
N ILE A 230 26.42 7.77 4.55
CA ILE A 230 26.62 7.00 5.79
C ILE A 230 26.67 5.54 5.35
N ALA A 231 27.82 4.92 5.60
CA ALA A 231 28.09 3.51 5.32
C ALA A 231 27.28 2.59 6.23
#